data_AF-A0A1Q5PJZ1-F1
#
_entry.id   AF-A0A1Q5PJZ1-F1
#
_cell.length_a   1.000
_cell.length_b   1.000
_cell.length_c   1.000
_cell.angle_alpha   90.00
_cell.angle_beta   90.00
_cell.angle_gamma   90.00
#
_symmetry.space_group_name_H-M   'P 1'
#
loop_
_entity.id
_entity.type
_entity.pdbx_description
1 polymer ?
#
loop_
_entity_poly.entity_id
_entity_poly.type
_entity_poly.pdbx_seq_one_letter_code
_entity_poly.pdbx_strand_id
1 'polypeptide(L)'
;MELTQNLFWVNTPDIDGIKYDYDGGNTIYNSNYKKTGTPYLVYYGDNTYSYGNSDTIAFGFDKNFQLTYAMNRTDEIDLDTVDIEELKREIYRTVQPVIDAQYAPLINLQWLYDWVNKDKFN
;
A
#
# COMPACT_ATOMS: atom_id res chain seq x y z
N MET A 1 -21.61 -12.73 6.87
CA MET A 1 -20.42 -13.58 7.02
C MET A 1 -19.28 -12.64 7.36
N GLU A 2 -18.96 -12.52 8.65
CA GLU A 2 -17.93 -11.59 9.14
C GLU A 2 -16.53 -12.12 8.78
N LEU A 3 -15.81 -11.38 7.94
CA LEU A 3 -14.50 -11.73 7.37
C LEU A 3 -13.33 -11.49 8.35
N THR A 4 -13.61 -11.25 9.63
CA THR A 4 -12.64 -10.67 10.57
C THR A 4 -12.23 -11.58 11.74
N GLN A 5 -12.70 -12.83 11.78
CA GLN A 5 -12.32 -13.76 12.85
C GLN A 5 -11.36 -14.84 12.33
N ASN A 6 -10.10 -14.74 12.76
CA ASN A 6 -9.05 -15.78 12.79
C ASN A 6 -8.06 -15.87 11.61
N LEU A 7 -7.17 -14.89 11.46
CA LEU A 7 -5.92 -15.07 10.69
C LEU A 7 -4.70 -14.52 11.45
N PHE A 8 -4.44 -15.10 12.62
CA PHE A 8 -3.14 -15.03 13.30
C PHE A 8 -2.14 -16.07 12.70
N TRP A 9 -2.20 -16.24 11.38
CA TRP A 9 -1.29 -17.06 10.58
C TRP A 9 -0.74 -16.15 9.49
N VAL A 10 0.36 -15.47 9.82
CA VAL A 10 1.01 -14.50 8.95
C VAL A 10 1.60 -15.25 7.76
N ASN A 11 0.87 -15.34 6.65
CA ASN A 11 1.43 -15.82 5.39
C ASN A 11 2.23 -14.69 4.75
N THR A 12 3.51 -14.61 5.11
CA THR A 12 4.54 -13.84 4.40
C THR A 12 5.19 -14.72 3.36
N PRO A 13 4.70 -14.73 2.11
CA PRO A 13 5.38 -15.46 1.06
C PRO A 13 6.79 -14.89 0.90
N ASP A 14 7.76 -15.79 0.83
CA ASP A 14 9.15 -15.47 0.52
C ASP A 14 9.24 -15.15 -0.99
N ILE A 15 9.29 -13.86 -1.31
CA ILE A 15 9.30 -13.34 -2.67
C ILE A 15 10.57 -12.52 -2.82
N ASP A 16 11.36 -12.81 -3.86
CA ASP A 16 12.58 -12.06 -4.16
C ASP A 16 12.30 -10.55 -4.26
N GLY A 17 13.13 -9.76 -3.58
CA GLY A 17 12.99 -8.30 -3.48
C GLY A 17 11.80 -7.79 -2.66
N ILE A 18 11.05 -8.64 -1.97
CA ILE A 18 10.03 -8.22 -1.00
C ILE A 18 10.56 -8.38 0.42
N LYS A 19 10.41 -7.34 1.24
CA LYS A 19 10.69 -7.38 2.68
C LYS A 19 9.45 -6.97 3.46
N TYR A 20 9.16 -7.70 4.53
CA TYR A 20 8.12 -7.35 5.49
C TYR A 20 8.74 -6.75 6.76
N ASP A 21 8.07 -5.75 7.33
CA ASP A 21 8.41 -5.16 8.63
C ASP A 21 7.13 -4.98 9.45
N TYR A 22 7.23 -5.20 10.75
CA TYR A 22 6.09 -5.19 11.68
C TYR A 22 6.33 -4.27 12.88
N ASP A 23 7.48 -3.59 12.94
CA ASP A 23 7.77 -2.62 13.99
C ASP A 23 7.13 -1.26 13.62
N GLY A 24 6.20 -0.79 14.46
CA GLY A 24 5.45 0.45 14.25
C GLY A 24 4.30 0.38 13.23
N GLY A 25 4.31 -0.56 12.30
CA GLY A 25 3.22 -0.81 11.33
C GLY A 25 3.49 -2.01 10.42
N ASN A 26 2.45 -2.56 9.81
CA ASN A 26 2.58 -3.68 8.88
C ASN A 26 3.04 -3.16 7.52
N THR A 27 4.31 -3.36 7.20
CA THR A 27 4.98 -2.74 6.06
C THR A 27 5.42 -3.77 5.03
N ILE A 28 5.21 -3.45 3.76
CA ILE A 28 5.73 -4.18 2.61
C ILE A 28 6.69 -3.25 1.88
N TYR A 29 7.95 -3.66 1.76
CA TYR A 29 8.95 -3.01 0.91
C TYR A 29 9.12 -3.81 -0.38
N ASN A 30 9.27 -3.13 -1.52
CA ASN A 30 9.54 -3.76 -2.80
C ASN A 30 10.79 -3.17 -3.47
N SER A 31 11.93 -3.87 -3.37
CA SER A 31 13.20 -3.44 -3.98
C SER A 31 13.36 -3.82 -5.45
N ASN A 32 12.35 -4.46 -6.07
CA ASN A 32 12.40 -4.80 -7.49
C ASN A 32 12.21 -3.57 -8.40
N TYR A 33 11.73 -2.46 -7.84
CA TYR A 33 11.66 -1.17 -8.52
C TYR A 33 13.04 -0.50 -8.52
N LYS A 34 13.74 -0.58 -9.65
CA LYS A 34 15.09 0.00 -9.84
C LYS A 34 15.06 1.52 -9.95
N LYS A 35 14.93 2.22 -8.83
CA LYS A 35 14.96 3.68 -8.75
C LYS A 35 15.62 4.16 -7.45
N THR A 36 15.64 5.47 -7.22
CA THR A 36 16.39 6.18 -6.16
C THR A 36 16.01 5.75 -4.73
N GLY A 37 14.75 5.40 -4.48
CA GLY A 37 14.26 4.85 -3.22
C GLY A 37 13.58 3.48 -3.40
N THR A 38 13.45 2.74 -2.29
CA THR A 38 12.67 1.48 -2.23
C THR A 38 11.21 1.81 -1.90
N PRO A 39 10.27 1.60 -2.84
CA PRO A 39 8.86 1.78 -2.55
C PRO A 39 8.39 0.93 -1.39
N TYR A 40 7.45 1.47 -0.62
CA TYR A 40 6.84 0.76 0.51
C TYR A 40 5.38 1.13 0.68
N LEU A 41 4.58 0.17 1.16
CA LEU A 41 3.24 0.41 1.68
C LEU A 41 3.21 0.00 3.15
N VAL A 42 2.78 0.91 4.02
CA VAL A 42 2.60 0.69 5.46
C VAL A 42 1.11 0.76 5.76
N TYR A 43 0.63 -0.18 6.57
CA TYR A 43 -0.64 -0.11 7.25
C TYR A 43 -0.43 0.08 8.76
N TYR A 44 -1.07 1.08 9.34
CA TYR A 44 -1.01 1.38 10.77
C TYR A 44 -2.23 0.80 11.49
N GLY A 45 -2.07 0.51 12.79
CA GLY A 45 -3.11 -0.10 13.63
C GLY A 45 -4.37 0.75 13.83
N ASP A 46 -4.36 2.02 13.41
CA ASP A 46 -5.50 2.93 13.42
C ASP A 46 -6.31 2.92 12.10
N ASN A 47 -5.98 2.01 11.18
CA ASN A 47 -6.51 1.90 9.83
C ASN A 47 -6.05 3.00 8.86
N THR A 48 -4.95 3.69 9.13
CA THR A 48 -4.34 4.60 8.14
C THR A 48 -3.24 3.91 7.34
N TYR A 49 -2.86 4.52 6.23
CA TYR A 49 -1.82 3.99 5.35
C TYR A 49 -0.78 5.06 5.03
N SER A 50 0.45 4.63 4.77
CA SER A 50 1.48 5.47 4.17
C SER A 50 2.14 4.75 3.01
N TYR A 51 2.36 5.46 1.92
CA TYR A 51 3.08 4.97 0.75
C TYR A 51 4.29 5.84 0.49
N GLY A 52 5.48 5.24 0.46
CA GLY A 52 6.68 5.89 -0.05
C GLY A 52 6.92 5.44 -1.48
N ASN A 53 7.01 6.37 -2.42
CA ASN A 53 7.33 6.04 -3.80
C ASN A 53 8.84 5.98 -4.05
N SER A 54 9.20 5.58 -5.27
CA SER A 54 10.58 5.46 -5.71
C SER A 54 11.35 6.78 -5.78
N ASP A 55 10.61 7.90 -5.81
CA ASP A 55 11.15 9.26 -5.95
C ASP A 55 11.26 9.94 -4.57
N THR A 56 11.14 9.16 -3.49
CA THR A 56 11.25 9.58 -2.08
C THR A 56 10.14 10.53 -1.62
N ILE A 57 9.00 10.49 -2.29
CA ILE A 57 7.77 11.16 -1.87
C ILE A 57 6.97 10.20 -0.98
N ALA A 58 6.51 10.71 0.16
CA ALA A 58 5.63 10.02 1.08
C ALA A 58 4.20 10.54 0.91
N PHE A 59 3.25 9.62 0.84
CA PHE A 59 1.82 9.87 0.70
C PHE A 59 1.08 9.22 1.87
N GLY A 60 0.23 9.98 2.55
CA GLY A 60 -0.63 9.48 3.62
C GLY A 60 -2.04 9.23 3.13
N PHE A 61 -2.67 8.19 3.64
CA PHE A 61 -4.07 7.90 3.35
C PHE A 61 -4.85 7.59 4.62
N ASP A 62 -6.12 7.99 4.61
CA ASP A 62 -7.06 7.59 5.65
C ASP A 62 -7.55 6.13 5.47
N LYS A 63 -8.47 5.72 6.35
CA LYS A 63 -9.10 4.39 6.33
C LYS A 63 -9.90 4.06 5.07
N ASN A 64 -10.31 5.09 4.32
CA ASN A 64 -11.04 4.94 3.06
C ASN A 64 -10.08 5.04 1.86
N PHE A 65 -8.77 5.04 2.11
CA PHE A 65 -7.73 5.22 1.11
C PHE A 65 -7.84 6.54 0.33
N GLN A 66 -8.31 7.59 1.01
CA GLN A 66 -8.30 8.96 0.51
C GLN A 66 -6.99 9.63 0.88
N LEU A 67 -6.35 10.31 -0.08
CA LEU A 67 -5.07 11.00 0.13
C LEU A 67 -5.26 12.13 1.14
N THR A 68 -4.45 12.13 2.21
CA THR A 68 -4.52 13.11 3.31
C THR A 68 -3.31 14.02 3.37
N TYR A 69 -2.15 13.56 2.90
CA TYR A 69 -0.96 14.37 2.74
C TYR A 69 -0.04 13.81 1.66
N ALA A 70 0.80 14.66 1.09
CA ALA A 70 1.92 14.29 0.25
C ALA A 70 3.11 15.18 0.63
N MET A 71 4.30 14.60 0.79
CA MET A 71 5.49 15.38 1.13
C MET A 71 6.75 14.72 0.58
N ASN A 72 7.73 15.54 0.22
CA ASN A 72 9.10 15.08 0.01
C ASN A 72 9.92 15.33 1.29
N ARG A 73 11.25 15.29 1.22
CA ARG A 73 12.13 15.48 2.39
C ARG A 73 12.02 16.86 3.04
N THR A 74 11.64 17.88 2.29
CA THR A 74 11.71 19.29 2.70
C THR A 74 10.36 19.99 2.67
N ASP A 75 9.47 19.58 1.76
CA ASP A 75 8.27 20.35 1.43
C ASP A 75 7.02 19.46 1.34
N GLU A 76 5.91 20.02 1.80
CA GLU A 76 4.57 19.50 1.52
C GLU A 76 4.24 19.73 0.04
N ILE A 77 3.59 18.73 -0.57
CA ILE A 77 3.17 18.74 -1.96
C ILE A 77 1.68 19.03 -2.00
N ASP A 78 1.30 19.97 -2.87
CA ASP A 78 -0.10 20.27 -3.13
C ASP A 78 -0.83 19.03 -3.69
N LEU A 79 -1.86 18.57 -2.96
CA LEU A 79 -2.60 17.36 -3.29
C LEU A 79 -3.32 17.47 -4.63
N ASP A 80 -3.70 18.67 -5.06
CA ASP A 80 -4.38 18.90 -6.34
C ASP A 80 -3.45 18.66 -7.54
N THR A 81 -2.13 18.61 -7.31
CA THR A 81 -1.13 18.28 -8.33
C THR A 81 -0.84 16.79 -8.46
N VAL A 82 -1.37 15.96 -7.55
CA VAL A 82 -1.12 14.52 -7.52
C VAL A 82 -2.13 13.81 -8.43
N ASP A 83 -1.62 13.05 -9.41
CA ASP A 83 -2.45 12.10 -10.16
C ASP A 83 -2.80 10.90 -9.25
N ILE A 84 -3.95 11.00 -8.59
CA ILE A 84 -4.44 9.99 -7.64
C ILE A 84 -4.62 8.62 -8.31
N GLU A 85 -5.04 8.57 -9.57
CA GLU A 85 -5.27 7.30 -10.26
C GLU A 85 -3.95 6.62 -10.63
N GLU A 86 -2.94 7.36 -11.09
CA GLU A 86 -1.62 6.77 -11.32
C GLU A 86 -0.93 6.39 -10.00
N LEU A 87 -1.09 7.19 -8.93
CA LEU A 87 -0.57 6.85 -7.60
C LEU A 87 -1.17 5.53 -7.09
N LYS A 88 -2.48 5.31 -7.24
CA LYS A 88 -3.13 4.04 -6.89
C LYS A 88 -2.63 2.88 -7.75
N ARG A 89 -2.42 3.09 -9.05
CA ARG A 89 -1.79 2.07 -9.93
C ARG A 89 -0.38 1.75 -9.49
N GLU A 90 0.40 2.74 -9.09
CA GLU A 90 1.77 2.55 -8.59
C GLU A 90 1.76 1.70 -7.32
N ILE A 91 0.94 2.06 -6.33
CA ILE A 91 0.78 1.30 -5.08
C ILE A 91 0.38 -0.14 -5.38
N TYR A 92 -0.60 -0.34 -6.27
CA TYR A 92 -1.03 -1.66 -6.70
C TYR A 92 0.12 -2.49 -7.25
N ARG A 93 0.86 -1.97 -8.24
CA ARG A 93 2.02 -2.66 -8.81
C ARG A 93 3.08 -2.96 -7.73
N THR A 94 3.27 -2.07 -6.76
CA THR A 94 4.22 -2.26 -5.66
C THR A 94 3.87 -3.48 -4.80
N VAL A 95 2.60 -3.70 -4.49
CA VAL A 95 2.16 -4.83 -3.65
C VAL A 95 1.66 -6.04 -4.43
N GLN A 96 1.55 -5.95 -5.76
CA GLN A 96 1.01 -7.00 -6.62
C GLN A 96 1.65 -8.38 -6.42
N PRO A 97 2.99 -8.52 -6.31
CA PRO A 97 3.60 -9.84 -6.07
C PRO A 97 3.11 -10.50 -4.78
N VAL A 98 2.86 -9.70 -3.74
CA VAL A 98 2.33 -10.18 -2.45
C VAL A 98 0.88 -10.62 -2.61
N ILE A 99 0.07 -9.85 -3.33
CA ILE A 99 -1.33 -10.19 -3.61
C ILE A 99 -1.43 -11.52 -4.37
N ASP A 100 -0.58 -11.72 -5.38
CA ASP A 100 -0.59 -12.92 -6.21
C ASP A 100 -0.16 -14.18 -5.44
N ALA A 101 0.69 -14.03 -4.43
CA ALA A 101 1.21 -15.12 -3.63
C ALA A 101 0.40 -15.40 -2.34
N GLN A 102 -0.43 -14.46 -1.90
CA GLN A 102 -1.19 -14.59 -0.65
C GLN A 102 -2.54 -15.26 -0.85
N TYR A 103 -2.78 -16.34 -0.08
CA TYR A 103 -4.10 -16.96 0.03
C TYR A 103 -5.08 -16.13 0.89
N ALA A 104 -4.57 -15.23 1.75
CA ALA A 104 -5.33 -14.32 2.59
C ALA A 104 -4.51 -13.05 2.89
N PRO A 105 -5.13 -11.85 2.95
CA PRO A 105 -4.41 -10.58 3.03
C PRO A 105 -3.88 -10.29 4.46
N LEU A 106 -2.61 -9.88 4.56
CA LEU A 106 -1.98 -9.44 5.83
C LEU A 106 -2.37 -8.02 6.26
N ILE A 107 -2.75 -7.18 5.30
CA ILE A 107 -3.19 -5.80 5.49
C ILE A 107 -4.54 -5.65 4.80
N ASN A 108 -5.40 -4.77 5.31
CA ASN A 108 -6.69 -4.53 4.67
C ASN A 108 -6.47 -3.86 3.30
N LEU A 109 -6.60 -4.66 2.23
CA LEU A 109 -6.56 -4.23 0.83
C LEU A 109 -7.97 -4.17 0.21
N GLN A 110 -9.04 -4.07 1.03
CA GLN A 110 -10.41 -3.99 0.51
C GLN A 110 -10.57 -2.81 -0.46
N TRP A 111 -9.95 -1.66 -0.15
CA TRP A 111 -9.93 -0.50 -1.04
C TRP A 111 -9.41 -0.81 -2.45
N LEU A 112 -8.47 -1.75 -2.56
CA LEU A 112 -7.87 -2.14 -3.83
C LEU A 112 -8.84 -2.98 -4.65
N TYR A 113 -9.55 -3.91 -3.99
CA TYR A 113 -10.61 -4.67 -4.63
C TYR A 113 -11.73 -3.73 -5.12
N ASP A 114 -12.12 -2.76 -4.31
CA ASP A 114 -13.15 -1.77 -4.65
C ASP A 114 -12.69 -0.89 -5.82
N TRP A 115 -11.41 -0.49 -5.86
CA TRP A 115 -10.84 0.28 -6.97
C TRP A 115 -10.74 -0.53 -8.27
N VAL A 116 -10.21 -1.76 -8.25
CA VAL A 116 -10.06 -2.62 -9.43
C VAL A 116 -11.42 -3.06 -10.02
N ASN A 117 -12.45 -3.21 -9.17
CA ASN A 117 -13.77 -3.68 -9.59
C ASN A 117 -14.84 -2.58 -9.65
N LYS A 118 -14.47 -1.31 -9.41
CA LYS A 118 -15.35 -0.14 -9.49
C LYS A 118 -16.25 -0.14 -10.71
N ASP A 119 -15.71 -0.47 -11.89
CA ASP A 119 -16.45 -0.40 -13.15
C ASP A 119 -17.27 -1.67 -13.47
N LYS A 120 -17.13 -2.74 -12.68
CA LYS A 120 -17.87 -4.00 -12.89
C LYS A 120 -19.24 -4.03 -12.21
N PHE A 121 -19.47 -3.12 -11.26
CA PHE A 121 -20.67 -3.09 -10.43
C PHE A 121 -21.40 -1.73 -10.44
N ASN A 122 -21.02 -0.84 -11.36
CA ASN A 122 -21.72 0.44 -11.61
C ASN A 122 -22.77 0.33 -12.70
#